data_AF-A0A6U5Z2M1-F1
#
_entry.id   AF-A0A6U5Z2M1-F1
#
_cell.length_a   1.000
_cell.length_b   1.000
_cell.length_c   1.000
_cell.angle_alpha   90.00
_cell.angle_beta   90.00
_cell.angle_gamma   90.00
#
_symmetry.space_group_name_H-M   'P 1'
#
loop_
_entity.id
_entity.type
_entity.pdbx_description
1 polymer ?
#
loop_
_entity_poly.entity_id
_entity_poly.type
_entity_poly.pdbx_seq_one_letter_code
_entity_poly.pdbx_strand_id
1 'polypeptide(L)'
;MLGNLYEYNTKLLSEYFQKKNLYKSFVAKIISDIENFNYKRINVTNKKIIQFIKELSNLHKESSLIGEILKINSQNDIVVKINPDGKFILKLGKKINLKKIKIGDRVAIRNESYEIHKVLPSKTDPLVSLMKIENVPFCNYNMIGGLESQIGKIKEIIELPLKYPEIFEILGVFQPKGILLYGPPGTGKTLIARAVAFHSNCSFIRVSGSELVQKYIGEGGRMVREIFSIAKKNSPSIIFMDEVDSIGSHRKKHVSSTGDSEVQRTMLELLNQLDG
;
A
#
# COMPACT_ATOMS: atom_id res chain seq x y z
N MET A 1 77.36 34.97 -31.53
CA MET A 1 76.98 33.54 -31.61
C MET A 1 76.81 32.87 -30.24
N LEU A 2 77.61 33.19 -29.20
CA LEU A 2 77.55 32.52 -27.90
C LEU A 2 76.34 32.88 -27.01
N GLY A 3 75.79 34.10 -27.10
CA GLY A 3 74.62 34.54 -26.33
C GLY A 3 73.31 33.78 -26.67
N ASN A 4 73.06 33.55 -27.96
CA ASN A 4 71.88 32.79 -28.41
C ASN A 4 71.89 31.33 -27.94
N LEU A 5 73.07 30.71 -27.78
CA LEU A 5 73.19 29.33 -27.28
C LEU A 5 72.88 29.21 -25.78
N TYR A 6 73.22 30.24 -24.98
CA TYR A 6 72.92 30.28 -23.55
C TYR A 6 71.43 30.55 -23.28
N GLU A 7 70.81 31.48 -24.02
CA GLU A 7 69.36 31.71 -23.96
C GLU A 7 68.57 30.49 -24.45
N TYR A 8 69.05 29.81 -25.50
CA TYR A 8 68.41 28.59 -25.99
C TYR A 8 68.46 27.45 -24.98
N ASN A 9 69.62 27.22 -24.34
CA ASN A 9 69.78 26.18 -23.33
C ASN A 9 68.98 26.46 -22.03
N THR A 10 68.92 27.72 -21.59
CA THR A 10 68.09 28.10 -20.42
C THR A 10 66.59 27.94 -20.69
N LYS A 11 66.14 28.25 -21.92
CA LYS A 11 64.77 28.01 -22.35
C LYS A 11 64.43 26.51 -22.39
N LEU A 12 65.32 25.68 -22.94
CA LEU A 12 65.17 24.22 -22.98
C LEU A 12 65.13 23.59 -21.58
N LEU A 13 65.98 24.05 -20.66
CA LEU A 13 65.96 23.64 -19.25
C LEU A 13 64.65 24.04 -18.58
N SER A 14 64.17 25.26 -18.79
CA SER A 14 62.89 25.73 -18.22
C SER A 14 61.69 24.91 -18.73
N GLU A 15 61.69 24.53 -20.02
CA GLU A 15 60.68 23.70 -20.64
C GLU A 15 60.71 22.26 -20.10
N TYR A 16 61.92 21.72 -19.86
CA TYR A 16 62.11 20.41 -19.23
C TYR A 16 61.58 20.39 -17.78
N PHE A 17 61.86 21.42 -16.98
CA PHE A 17 61.33 21.52 -15.61
C PHE A 17 59.80 21.72 -15.58
N GLN A 18 59.24 22.49 -16.53
CA GLN A 18 57.78 22.61 -16.68
C GLN A 18 57.14 21.26 -17.03
N LYS A 19 57.67 20.53 -18.02
CA LYS A 19 57.18 19.19 -18.36
C LYS A 19 57.27 18.23 -17.17
N LYS A 20 58.41 18.22 -16.44
CA LYS A 20 58.59 17.38 -15.25
C LYS A 20 57.58 17.68 -14.14
N ASN A 21 57.29 18.96 -13.88
CA ASN A 21 56.26 19.37 -12.91
C ASN A 21 54.85 19.00 -13.37
N LEU A 22 54.57 19.12 -14.68
CA LEU A 22 53.31 18.69 -15.27
C LEU A 22 53.10 17.18 -15.10
N TYR A 23 54.11 16.36 -15.42
CA TYR A 23 54.07 14.90 -15.20
C TYR A 23 53.85 14.56 -13.72
N LYS A 24 54.53 15.24 -12.80
CA LYS A 24 54.35 15.02 -11.35
C LYS A 24 52.92 15.35 -10.89
N SER A 25 52.34 16.44 -11.39
CA SER A 25 50.95 16.81 -11.11
C SER A 25 49.95 15.81 -11.69
N PHE A 26 50.24 15.27 -12.88
CA PHE A 26 49.39 14.27 -13.53
C PHE A 26 49.40 12.93 -12.79
N VAL A 27 50.58 12.48 -12.35
CA VAL A 27 50.74 11.27 -11.53
C VAL A 27 49.99 11.42 -10.20
N ALA A 28 50.11 12.57 -9.53
CA ALA A 28 49.39 12.84 -8.29
C ALA A 28 47.86 12.79 -8.48
N LYS A 29 47.37 13.32 -9.61
CA LYS A 29 45.94 13.27 -9.96
C LYS A 29 45.45 11.84 -10.20
N ILE A 30 46.20 11.03 -10.95
CA ILE A 30 45.87 9.62 -11.19
C ILE A 30 45.81 8.83 -9.88
N ILE A 31 46.77 9.03 -8.96
CA ILE A 31 46.78 8.34 -7.66
C ILE A 31 45.52 8.69 -6.86
N SER A 32 45.16 9.98 -6.79
CA SER A 32 43.94 10.42 -6.11
C SER A 32 42.67 9.85 -6.75
N ASP A 33 42.62 9.78 -8.08
CA ASP A 33 41.49 9.19 -8.80
C ASP A 33 41.35 7.68 -8.53
N ILE A 34 42.47 6.94 -8.51
CA ILE A 34 42.50 5.50 -8.16
C ILE A 34 42.02 5.28 -6.72
N GLU A 35 42.50 6.08 -5.77
CA GLU A 35 42.07 6.02 -4.37
C GLU A 35 40.56 6.27 -4.27
N ASN A 36 40.06 7.35 -4.86
CA ASN A 36 38.63 7.68 -4.88
C ASN A 36 37.78 6.56 -5.50
N PHE A 37 38.26 5.93 -6.57
CA PHE A 37 37.57 4.81 -7.22
C PHE A 37 37.52 3.58 -6.32
N ASN A 38 38.63 3.26 -5.65
CA ASN A 38 38.71 2.16 -4.69
C ASN A 38 37.79 2.42 -3.48
N TYR A 39 37.81 3.63 -2.90
CA TYR A 39 36.91 4.02 -1.81
C TYR A 39 35.43 3.87 -2.22
N LYS A 40 35.05 4.31 -3.42
CA LYS A 40 33.68 4.14 -3.92
C LYS A 40 33.30 2.66 -4.07
N ARG A 41 34.16 1.84 -4.69
CA ARG A 41 33.89 0.40 -4.87
C ARG A 41 33.76 -0.31 -3.53
N ILE A 42 34.68 -0.08 -2.59
CA ILE A 42 34.66 -0.68 -1.25
C ILE A 42 33.38 -0.31 -0.52
N ASN A 43 32.97 0.95 -0.56
CA ASN A 43 31.74 1.40 0.10
C ASN A 43 30.48 0.76 -0.50
N VAL A 44 30.41 0.61 -1.84
CA VAL A 44 29.30 -0.07 -2.50
C VAL A 44 29.28 -1.56 -2.14
N THR A 45 30.44 -2.22 -2.13
CA THR A 45 30.55 -3.64 -1.78
C THR A 45 30.20 -3.88 -0.32
N ASN A 46 30.69 -3.05 0.61
CA ASN A 46 30.35 -3.15 2.03
C ASN A 46 28.86 -2.94 2.28
N LYS A 47 28.23 -1.99 1.59
CA LYS A 47 26.76 -1.82 1.64
C LYS A 47 26.04 -3.10 1.19
N LYS A 48 26.48 -3.74 0.10
CA LYS A 48 25.91 -5.01 -0.37
C LYS A 48 26.14 -6.15 0.61
N ILE A 49 27.34 -6.28 1.18
CA ILE A 49 27.65 -7.29 2.19
C ILE A 49 26.75 -7.13 3.43
N ILE A 50 26.59 -5.91 3.94
CA ILE A 50 25.71 -5.64 5.07
C ILE A 50 24.26 -6.01 4.74
N GLN A 51 23.81 -5.70 3.52
CA GLN A 51 22.49 -6.11 3.05
C GLN A 51 22.34 -7.64 3.00
N PHE A 52 23.31 -8.35 2.43
CA PHE A 52 23.27 -9.81 2.38
C PHE A 52 23.34 -10.46 3.76
N ILE A 53 24.18 -9.96 4.67
CA ILE A 53 24.21 -10.44 6.06
C ILE A 53 22.85 -10.25 6.72
N LYS A 54 22.19 -9.12 6.47
CA LYS A 54 20.83 -8.86 6.98
C LYS A 54 19.81 -9.84 6.39
N GLU A 55 19.90 -10.15 5.10
CA GLU A 55 19.05 -11.15 4.44
C GLU A 55 19.30 -12.57 4.98
N LEU A 56 20.55 -12.99 5.11
CA LEU A 56 20.93 -14.28 5.71
C LEU A 56 20.46 -14.39 7.16
N SER A 57 20.60 -13.32 7.94
CA SER A 57 20.07 -13.28 9.31
C SER A 57 18.54 -13.37 9.38
N ASN A 58 17.83 -13.00 8.32
CA ASN A 58 16.37 -13.19 8.23
C ASN A 58 16.00 -14.62 7.84
N LEU A 59 16.80 -15.28 7.00
CA LEU A 59 16.60 -16.67 6.59
C LEU A 59 16.92 -17.66 7.71
N HIS A 60 17.93 -17.36 8.52
CA HIS A 60 18.27 -18.13 9.72
C HIS A 60 17.32 -17.87 10.91
N LYS A 61 16.28 -17.03 10.75
CA LYS A 61 15.30 -16.86 11.83
C LYS A 61 14.54 -18.17 12.03
N GLU A 62 14.54 -18.62 13.27
CA GLU A 62 13.76 -19.76 13.74
C GLU A 62 12.30 -19.67 13.27
N SER A 63 11.73 -20.84 13.00
CA SER A 63 10.30 -20.99 12.73
C SER A 63 9.50 -20.32 13.84
N SER A 64 8.49 -19.55 13.45
CA SER A 64 7.62 -18.83 14.38
C SER A 64 6.21 -19.40 14.31
N LEU A 65 5.61 -19.63 15.47
CA LEU A 65 4.20 -19.97 15.59
C LEU A 65 3.32 -18.74 15.36
N ILE A 66 2.14 -18.97 14.79
CA ILE A 66 1.15 -17.92 14.56
C ILE A 66 0.05 -18.05 15.61
N GLY A 67 -0.23 -16.97 16.32
CA GLY A 67 -1.31 -16.89 17.29
C GLY A 67 -2.18 -15.65 17.10
N GLU A 68 -3.33 -15.63 17.77
CA GLU A 68 -4.28 -14.52 17.80
C GLU A 68 -4.50 -14.03 19.23
N ILE A 69 -4.45 -12.73 19.44
CA ILE A 69 -4.57 -12.13 20.77
C ILE A 69 -6.02 -12.16 21.23
N LEU A 70 -6.28 -12.83 22.35
CA LEU A 70 -7.60 -12.86 22.98
C LEU A 70 -7.76 -11.77 24.04
N LYS A 71 -6.71 -11.53 24.84
CA LYS A 71 -6.78 -10.59 25.95
C LYS A 71 -5.40 -10.01 26.25
N ILE A 72 -5.37 -8.73 26.59
CA ILE A 72 -4.17 -8.01 27.01
C ILE A 72 -4.35 -7.71 28.50
N ASN A 73 -3.49 -8.26 29.36
CA ASN A 73 -3.44 -7.86 30.76
C ASN A 73 -2.43 -6.71 30.94
N SER A 74 -2.66 -5.87 31.95
CA SER A 74 -1.95 -4.60 32.15
C SER A 74 -0.46 -4.72 32.54
N GLN A 75 0.09 -5.95 32.68
CA GLN A 75 1.41 -6.20 33.30
C GLN A 75 2.42 -6.96 32.41
N ASN A 76 2.30 -6.91 31.06
CA ASN A 76 3.10 -7.63 30.04
C ASN A 76 2.64 -9.04 29.67
N ASP A 77 1.63 -9.58 30.34
CA ASP A 77 1.08 -10.89 30.00
C ASP A 77 -0.06 -10.73 28.98
N ILE A 78 0.07 -11.41 27.85
CA ILE A 78 -0.93 -11.42 26.77
C ILE A 78 -1.43 -12.85 26.60
N VAL A 79 -2.76 -13.01 26.62
CA VAL A 79 -3.39 -14.29 26.32
C VAL A 79 -3.50 -14.43 24.81
N VAL A 80 -2.79 -15.40 24.25
CA VAL A 80 -2.76 -15.69 22.82
C VAL A 80 -3.32 -17.09 22.57
N LYS A 81 -4.19 -17.20 21.57
CA LYS A 81 -4.68 -18.48 21.06
C LYS A 81 -3.75 -18.95 19.94
N ILE A 82 -3.14 -20.11 20.10
CA ILE A 82 -2.33 -20.80 19.10
C ILE A 82 -3.15 -21.99 18.62
N ASN A 83 -3.39 -22.12 17.32
CA ASN A 83 -4.08 -23.29 16.77
C ASN A 83 -3.02 -24.28 16.28
N PRO A 84 -3.03 -25.58 16.68
CA PRO A 84 -4.04 -26.27 17.49
C PRO A 84 -3.81 -26.26 19.01
N ASP A 85 -2.66 -25.78 19.49
CA ASP A 85 -2.16 -26.00 20.86
C ASP A 85 -2.96 -25.34 22.01
N GLY A 86 -3.93 -24.47 21.70
CA GLY A 86 -4.85 -23.90 22.70
C GLY A 86 -4.51 -22.46 23.08
N LYS A 87 -4.70 -22.10 24.36
CA LYS A 87 -4.50 -20.73 24.86
C LYS A 87 -3.28 -20.67 25.76
N PHE A 88 -2.38 -19.73 25.48
CA PHE A 88 -1.16 -19.52 26.25
C PHE A 88 -1.08 -18.09 26.77
N ILE A 89 -0.46 -17.92 27.94
CA ILE A 89 -0.11 -16.61 28.48
C ILE A 89 1.34 -16.34 28.09
N LEU A 90 1.55 -15.37 27.23
CA LEU A 90 2.84 -15.06 26.63
C LEU A 90 3.32 -13.69 27.07
N LYS A 91 4.65 -13.57 27.22
CA LYS A 91 5.31 -12.30 27.49
C LYS A 91 5.62 -11.56 26.19
N LEU A 92 5.58 -10.24 26.26
CA LEU A 92 6.03 -9.38 25.17
C LEU A 92 7.55 -9.39 25.04
N GLY A 93 8.03 -9.63 23.81
CA GLY A 93 9.44 -9.47 23.48
C GLY A 93 9.87 -8.00 23.54
N LYS A 94 11.14 -7.76 23.90
CA LYS A 94 11.74 -6.44 24.16
C LYS A 94 11.61 -5.39 23.03
N LYS A 95 11.15 -5.78 21.85
CA LYS A 95 11.06 -4.92 20.65
C LYS A 95 9.66 -4.38 20.36
N ILE A 96 8.63 -4.77 21.11
CA ILE A 96 7.23 -4.45 20.78
C ILE A 96 6.61 -3.55 21.87
N ASN A 97 5.92 -2.50 21.43
CA ASN A 97 5.17 -1.61 22.31
C ASN A 97 3.72 -2.08 22.47
N LEU A 98 3.23 -2.15 23.72
CA LEU A 98 1.85 -2.47 24.09
C LEU A 98 0.80 -1.61 23.35
N LYS A 99 1.09 -0.34 23.08
CA LYS A 99 0.13 0.61 22.46
C LYS A 99 -0.28 0.25 21.03
N LYS A 100 0.53 -0.54 20.31
CA LYS A 100 0.25 -0.91 18.91
C LYS A 100 -0.61 -2.17 18.79
N ILE A 101 -0.86 -2.84 19.90
CA ILE A 101 -1.48 -4.16 19.92
C ILE A 101 -2.95 -4.01 20.26
N LYS A 102 -3.81 -4.58 19.41
CA LYS A 102 -5.24 -4.67 19.64
C LYS A 102 -5.65 -6.12 19.85
N ILE A 103 -6.79 -6.29 20.52
CA ILE A 103 -7.42 -7.61 20.67
C ILE A 103 -7.84 -8.08 19.27
N GLY A 104 -7.57 -9.35 18.95
CA GLY A 104 -7.77 -9.93 17.62
C GLY A 104 -6.59 -9.77 16.66
N ASP A 105 -5.54 -9.04 17.04
CA ASP A 105 -4.34 -8.96 16.19
C ASP A 105 -3.62 -10.32 16.13
N ARG A 106 -3.06 -10.60 14.96
CA ARG A 106 -2.21 -11.77 14.73
C ARG A 106 -0.80 -11.48 15.19
N VAL A 107 -0.17 -12.45 15.85
CA VAL A 107 1.19 -12.33 16.35
C VAL A 107 2.03 -13.54 15.99
N ALA A 108 3.31 -13.29 15.75
CA ALA A 108 4.33 -14.29 15.57
C ALA A 108 5.08 -14.51 16.89
N ILE A 109 5.09 -15.76 17.31
CA ILE A 109 5.64 -16.23 18.58
C ILE A 109 6.88 -17.07 18.28
N ARG A 110 7.93 -16.94 19.09
CA ARG A 110 9.12 -17.79 18.99
C ARG A 110 8.84 -19.17 19.58
N ASN A 111 9.25 -20.24 18.88
CA ASN A 111 8.98 -21.61 19.32
C ASN A 111 9.69 -21.99 20.63
N GLU A 112 10.90 -21.49 20.86
CA GLU A 112 11.68 -21.87 22.05
C GLU A 112 11.29 -21.10 23.31
N SER A 113 11.11 -19.78 23.18
CA SER A 113 10.92 -18.87 24.31
C SER A 113 9.46 -18.50 24.56
N TYR A 114 8.55 -18.87 23.66
CA TYR A 114 7.14 -18.45 23.69
C TYR A 114 6.95 -16.92 23.82
N GLU A 115 7.91 -16.15 23.31
CA GLU A 115 7.84 -14.69 23.31
C GLU A 115 7.22 -14.16 22.02
N ILE A 116 6.36 -13.15 22.16
CA ILE A 116 5.83 -12.42 21.02
C ILE A 116 6.94 -11.53 20.45
N HIS A 117 7.40 -11.82 19.24
CA HIS A 117 8.51 -11.07 18.62
C HIS A 117 8.06 -10.13 17.50
N LYS A 118 6.89 -10.38 16.90
CA LYS A 118 6.35 -9.55 15.81
C LYS A 118 4.82 -9.60 15.77
N VAL A 119 4.20 -8.46 15.51
CA VAL A 119 2.76 -8.39 15.14
C VAL A 119 2.65 -8.60 13.64
N LEU A 120 1.77 -9.52 13.24
CA LEU A 120 1.50 -9.85 11.85
C LEU A 120 0.35 -8.99 11.31
N PRO A 121 0.35 -8.68 10.01
CA PRO A 121 -0.81 -8.03 9.40
C PRO A 121 -2.06 -8.91 9.57
N SER A 122 -3.21 -8.26 9.72
CA SER A 122 -4.52 -8.92 9.75
C SER A 122 -4.70 -9.82 8.54
N LYS A 123 -5.29 -11.01 8.72
CA LYS A 123 -5.69 -11.87 7.60
C LYS A 123 -6.71 -11.10 6.76
N THR A 124 -6.30 -10.68 5.58
CA THR A 124 -7.23 -10.25 4.53
C THR A 124 -7.44 -11.44 3.62
N ASP A 125 -8.69 -11.71 3.24
CA ASP A 125 -8.96 -12.76 2.28
C ASP A 125 -8.28 -12.42 0.95
N PRO A 126 -7.59 -13.39 0.31
CA PRO A 126 -6.84 -13.15 -0.91
C PRO A 126 -7.75 -12.62 -2.04
N LEU A 127 -9.03 -13.02 -2.04
CA LEU A 127 -10.05 -12.52 -2.95
C LEU A 127 -10.20 -11.00 -2.87
N VAL A 128 -10.24 -10.44 -1.66
CA VAL A 128 -10.37 -8.99 -1.48
C VAL A 128 -9.09 -8.26 -1.89
N SER A 129 -7.93 -8.88 -1.69
CA SER A 129 -6.67 -8.34 -2.21
C SER A 129 -6.63 -8.31 -3.73
N LEU A 130 -7.29 -9.25 -4.42
CA LEU A 130 -7.40 -9.27 -5.89
C LEU A 130 -8.37 -8.19 -6.42
N MET A 131 -9.38 -7.81 -5.63
CA MET A 131 -10.31 -6.72 -5.96
C MET A 131 -9.66 -5.34 -5.89
N LYS A 132 -8.52 -5.21 -5.20
CA LYS A 132 -7.73 -3.98 -5.16
C LYS A 132 -6.97 -3.84 -6.47
N ILE A 133 -7.31 -2.81 -7.23
CA ILE A 133 -6.57 -2.44 -8.43
C ILE A 133 -5.48 -1.44 -8.00
N GLU A 134 -4.23 -1.89 -7.98
CA GLU A 134 -3.09 -1.05 -7.56
C GLU A 134 -2.80 0.10 -8.52
N ASN A 135 -2.98 -0.11 -9.82
CA ASN A 135 -2.83 0.91 -10.85
C ASN A 135 -4.10 0.99 -11.68
N VAL A 136 -4.82 2.11 -11.56
CA VAL A 136 -5.99 2.37 -12.40
C VAL A 136 -5.50 2.50 -13.85
N PRO A 137 -6.06 1.74 -14.80
CA PRO A 137 -5.70 1.87 -16.21
C PRO A 137 -5.98 3.30 -16.72
N PHE A 138 -5.11 3.81 -17.59
CA PHE A 138 -5.19 5.16 -18.15
C PHE A 138 -6.56 5.44 -18.78
N CYS A 139 -7.30 6.38 -18.22
CA CYS A 139 -8.60 6.81 -18.73
C CYS A 139 -8.81 8.28 -18.41
N ASN A 140 -8.84 9.13 -19.44
CA ASN A 140 -9.07 10.56 -19.30
C ASN A 140 -10.55 10.90 -19.59
N TYR A 141 -11.05 11.98 -18.97
CA TYR A 141 -12.40 12.49 -19.25
C TYR A 141 -12.63 12.81 -20.73
N ASN A 142 -11.59 13.20 -21.45
CA ASN A 142 -11.67 13.51 -22.89
C ASN A 142 -12.01 12.29 -23.75
N MET A 143 -11.84 11.07 -23.22
CA MET A 143 -12.23 9.84 -23.92
C MET A 143 -13.74 9.56 -23.81
N ILE A 144 -14.47 10.31 -22.98
CA ILE A 144 -15.90 10.12 -22.72
C ILE A 144 -16.68 11.21 -23.46
N GLY A 145 -17.36 10.84 -24.54
CA GLY A 145 -18.16 11.78 -25.35
C GLY A 145 -19.55 12.03 -24.77
N GLY A 146 -20.02 13.28 -24.84
CA GLY A 146 -21.44 13.65 -24.66
C GLY A 146 -21.98 13.64 -23.22
N LEU A 147 -21.15 13.36 -22.21
CA LEU A 147 -21.55 13.25 -20.80
C LEU A 147 -20.97 14.36 -19.91
N GLU A 148 -20.70 15.54 -20.48
CA GLU A 148 -20.00 16.64 -19.80
C GLU A 148 -20.72 17.11 -18.53
N SER A 149 -22.05 17.21 -18.57
CA SER A 149 -22.85 17.64 -17.41
C SER A 149 -22.77 16.65 -16.24
N GLN A 150 -22.76 15.35 -16.52
CA GLN A 150 -22.67 14.28 -15.54
C GLN A 150 -21.25 14.20 -14.97
N ILE A 151 -20.24 14.32 -15.84
CA ILE A 151 -18.83 14.38 -15.45
C ILE A 151 -18.59 15.58 -14.51
N GLY A 152 -19.16 16.75 -14.83
CA GLY A 152 -19.06 17.95 -13.99
C GLY A 152 -19.58 17.71 -12.56
N LYS A 153 -20.78 17.13 -12.43
CA LYS A 153 -21.37 16.79 -11.12
C LYS A 153 -20.52 15.80 -10.33
N ILE A 154 -20.00 14.77 -10.99
CA ILE A 154 -19.19 13.74 -10.32
C ILE A 154 -17.85 14.32 -9.87
N LYS A 155 -17.23 15.20 -10.66
CA LYS A 155 -16.02 15.93 -10.28
C LYS A 155 -16.25 16.81 -9.06
N GLU A 156 -17.37 17.53 -9.01
CA GLU A 156 -17.72 18.36 -7.87
C GLU A 156 -17.91 17.54 -6.59
N ILE A 157 -18.50 16.35 -6.70
CA ILE A 157 -18.77 15.46 -5.57
C ILE A 157 -17.49 14.75 -5.08
N ILE A 158 -16.59 14.35 -5.97
CA ILE A 158 -15.42 13.52 -5.61
C ILE A 158 -14.13 14.34 -5.55
N GLU A 159 -13.82 15.14 -6.57
CA GLU A 159 -12.55 15.86 -6.63
C GLU A 159 -12.52 17.09 -5.72
N LEU A 160 -13.66 17.79 -5.57
CA LEU A 160 -13.71 19.02 -4.77
C LEU A 160 -13.43 18.75 -3.29
N PRO A 161 -14.04 17.74 -2.64
CA PRO A 161 -13.75 17.43 -1.24
C PRO A 161 -12.33 16.91 -1.02
N LEU A 162 -11.78 16.18 -2.00
CA LEU A 162 -10.41 15.66 -1.92
C LEU A 162 -9.35 16.76 -2.09
N LYS A 163 -9.61 17.77 -2.93
CA LYS A 163 -8.67 18.88 -3.18
C LYS A 163 -8.77 20.00 -2.16
N TYR A 164 -9.99 20.33 -1.71
CA TYR A 164 -10.25 21.50 -0.87
C TYR A 164 -11.15 21.17 0.34
N PRO A 165 -10.68 20.35 1.30
CA PRO A 165 -11.46 19.99 2.48
C PRO A 165 -11.82 21.19 3.36
N GLU A 166 -10.96 22.21 3.44
CA GLU A 166 -11.14 23.41 4.27
C GLU A 166 -12.42 24.19 3.93
N ILE A 167 -12.80 24.24 2.65
CA ILE A 167 -14.00 24.94 2.19
C ILE A 167 -15.26 24.28 2.78
N PHE A 168 -15.27 22.94 2.87
CA PHE A 168 -16.40 22.20 3.44
C PHE A 168 -16.49 22.35 4.96
N GLU A 169 -15.35 22.44 5.65
CA GLU A 169 -15.31 22.70 7.10
C GLU A 169 -15.86 24.09 7.45
N ILE A 170 -15.49 25.12 6.67
CA ILE A 170 -15.94 26.50 6.89
C ILE A 170 -17.44 26.65 6.60
N LEU A 171 -17.91 26.04 5.50
CA LEU A 171 -19.32 26.11 5.12
C LEU A 171 -20.23 25.27 6.03
N GLY A 172 -19.67 24.35 6.81
CA GLY A 172 -20.44 23.44 7.66
C GLY A 172 -21.34 22.48 6.87
N VAL A 173 -21.04 22.25 5.59
CA VAL A 173 -21.83 21.38 4.70
C VAL A 173 -21.21 19.98 4.69
N PHE A 174 -22.05 18.97 4.86
CA PHE A 174 -21.62 17.57 4.82
C PHE A 174 -21.14 17.17 3.43
N GLN A 175 -20.01 16.48 3.38
CA GLN A 175 -19.51 15.89 2.14
C GLN A 175 -20.43 14.73 1.70
N PRO A 176 -20.88 14.70 0.45
CA PRO A 176 -21.64 13.57 -0.09
C PRO A 176 -20.85 12.27 -0.01
N LYS A 177 -21.41 11.25 0.66
CA LYS A 177 -20.74 9.97 0.94
C LYS A 177 -20.74 8.97 -0.24
N GLY A 178 -21.57 9.18 -1.28
CA GLY A 178 -21.70 8.22 -2.38
C GLY A 178 -22.46 8.76 -3.59
N ILE A 179 -22.28 8.09 -4.73
CA ILE A 179 -22.91 8.41 -6.01
C ILE A 179 -23.57 7.15 -6.56
N LEU A 180 -24.80 7.28 -7.05
CA LEU A 180 -25.49 6.22 -7.78
C LEU A 180 -25.57 6.56 -9.27
N LEU A 181 -24.96 5.72 -10.12
CA LEU A 181 -25.03 5.87 -11.58
C LEU A 181 -26.10 4.93 -12.15
N TYR A 182 -27.23 5.49 -12.59
CA TYR A 182 -28.32 4.73 -13.21
C TYR A 182 -28.53 5.14 -14.68
N GLY A 183 -29.22 4.29 -15.45
CA GLY A 183 -29.35 4.43 -16.91
C GLY A 183 -29.26 3.11 -17.66
N PRO A 184 -29.57 3.08 -18.97
CA PRO A 184 -29.51 1.88 -19.80
C PRO A 184 -28.07 1.35 -19.94
N PRO A 185 -27.90 0.05 -20.21
CA PRO A 185 -26.58 -0.54 -20.44
C PRO A 185 -25.90 0.11 -21.66
N GLY A 186 -24.58 0.20 -21.65
CA GLY A 186 -23.81 0.80 -22.75
C GLY A 186 -23.62 2.32 -22.68
N THR A 187 -24.15 3.00 -21.66
CA THR A 187 -23.99 4.47 -21.47
C THR A 187 -22.66 4.91 -20.83
N GLY A 188 -21.69 4.00 -20.69
CA GLY A 188 -20.35 4.36 -20.21
C GLY A 188 -20.23 4.61 -18.70
N LYS A 189 -21.18 4.16 -17.87
CA LYS A 189 -21.12 4.30 -16.39
C LYS A 189 -19.82 3.77 -15.79
N THR A 190 -19.41 2.56 -16.20
CA THR A 190 -18.17 1.93 -15.77
C THR A 190 -16.93 2.68 -16.27
N LEU A 191 -17.02 3.34 -17.43
CA LEU A 191 -15.94 4.17 -17.97
C LEU A 191 -15.78 5.47 -17.18
N ILE A 192 -16.88 6.15 -16.84
CA ILE A 192 -16.83 7.36 -16.01
C ILE A 192 -16.20 7.07 -14.65
N ALA A 193 -16.60 5.98 -13.98
CA ALA A 193 -16.04 5.61 -12.69
C ALA A 193 -14.52 5.36 -12.75
N ARG A 194 -14.04 4.71 -13.83
CA ARG A 194 -12.61 4.49 -14.06
C ARG A 194 -11.85 5.80 -14.32
N ALA A 195 -12.43 6.71 -15.12
CA ALA A 195 -11.81 8.01 -15.41
C ALA A 195 -11.65 8.87 -14.14
N VAL A 196 -12.66 8.87 -13.26
CA VAL A 196 -12.63 9.59 -11.99
C VAL A 196 -11.55 9.03 -11.05
N ALA A 197 -11.45 7.70 -10.97
CA ALA A 197 -10.43 7.05 -10.16
C ALA A 197 -9.01 7.34 -10.66
N PHE A 198 -8.80 7.35 -11.98
CA PHE A 198 -7.53 7.68 -12.59
C PHE A 198 -7.14 9.15 -12.32
N HIS A 199 -8.06 10.10 -12.51
CA HIS A 199 -7.76 11.53 -12.33
C HIS A 199 -7.57 11.91 -10.85
N SER A 200 -8.24 11.22 -9.93
CA SER A 200 -8.15 11.50 -8.49
C SER A 200 -6.94 10.83 -7.81
N ASN A 201 -6.16 10.01 -8.52
CA ASN A 201 -5.03 9.24 -7.96
C ASN A 201 -5.37 8.51 -6.64
N CYS A 202 -6.59 8.00 -6.53
CA CYS A 202 -7.09 7.29 -5.35
C CYS A 202 -6.99 5.77 -5.55
N SER A 203 -6.91 5.01 -4.45
CA SER A 203 -6.98 3.55 -4.54
C SER A 203 -8.34 3.14 -5.08
N PHE A 204 -8.38 2.36 -6.17
CA PHE A 204 -9.62 1.90 -6.78
C PHE A 204 -9.89 0.45 -6.43
N ILE A 205 -11.04 0.19 -5.80
CA ILE A 205 -11.49 -1.15 -5.44
C ILE A 205 -12.73 -1.43 -6.28
N ARG A 206 -12.62 -2.38 -7.22
CA ARG A 206 -13.74 -2.81 -8.05
C ARG A 206 -14.35 -4.05 -7.43
N VAL A 207 -15.65 -4.01 -7.18
CA VAL A 207 -16.43 -5.15 -6.68
C VAL A 207 -17.62 -5.35 -7.58
N SER A 208 -17.85 -6.57 -8.04
CA SER A 208 -19.10 -6.90 -8.74
C SER A 208 -20.17 -7.30 -7.72
N GLY A 209 -21.41 -6.85 -7.87
CA GLY A 209 -22.52 -7.24 -6.99
C GLY A 209 -22.69 -8.77 -6.93
N SER A 210 -22.48 -9.45 -8.05
CA SER A 210 -22.50 -10.91 -8.15
C SER A 210 -21.39 -11.60 -7.33
N GLU A 211 -20.24 -10.97 -7.09
CA GLU A 211 -19.15 -11.53 -6.28
C GLU A 211 -19.49 -11.53 -4.78
N LEU A 212 -20.36 -10.62 -4.34
CA LEU A 212 -20.80 -10.51 -2.94
C LEU A 212 -21.72 -11.66 -2.51
N VAL A 213 -22.32 -12.37 -3.48
CA VAL A 213 -23.23 -13.48 -3.22
C VAL A 213 -22.43 -14.79 -3.13
N GLN A 214 -22.26 -15.28 -1.90
CA GLN A 214 -21.55 -16.54 -1.62
C GLN A 214 -22.50 -17.67 -1.24
N LYS A 215 -22.08 -18.92 -1.51
CA LYS A 215 -22.85 -20.13 -1.16
C LYS A 215 -22.85 -20.41 0.35
N TYR A 216 -21.81 -19.95 1.05
CA TYR A 216 -21.67 -20.18 2.48
C TYR A 216 -22.28 -19.03 3.29
N ILE A 217 -23.03 -19.41 4.32
CA ILE A 217 -23.74 -18.49 5.21
C ILE A 217 -22.74 -17.60 5.95
N GLY A 218 -22.94 -16.28 5.89
CA GLY A 218 -22.13 -15.28 6.57
C GLY A 218 -20.83 -14.90 5.87
N GLU A 219 -20.48 -15.55 4.75
CA GLU A 219 -19.27 -15.25 3.99
C GLU A 219 -19.39 -13.91 3.25
N GLY A 220 -20.55 -13.63 2.63
CA GLY A 220 -20.78 -12.36 1.94
C GLY A 220 -20.64 -11.15 2.87
N GLY A 221 -21.28 -11.18 4.04
CA GLY A 221 -21.15 -10.13 5.05
C GLY A 221 -19.73 -10.00 5.65
N ARG A 222 -18.97 -11.10 5.74
CA ARG A 222 -17.55 -11.03 6.13
C ARG A 222 -16.74 -10.31 5.04
N MET A 223 -16.95 -10.65 3.77
CA MET A 223 -16.24 -10.05 2.66
C MET A 223 -16.49 -8.54 2.54
N VAL A 224 -17.74 -8.10 2.72
CA VAL A 224 -18.09 -6.67 2.77
C VAL A 224 -17.28 -5.95 3.86
N ARG A 225 -17.22 -6.48 5.08
CA ARG A 225 -16.41 -5.89 6.17
C ARG A 225 -14.93 -5.80 5.83
N GLU A 226 -14.39 -6.82 5.17
CA GLU A 226 -12.98 -6.83 4.77
C GLU A 226 -12.69 -5.81 3.66
N ILE A 227 -13.59 -5.66 2.67
CA ILE A 227 -13.50 -4.64 1.61
C ILE A 227 -13.41 -3.24 2.22
N PHE A 228 -14.33 -2.88 3.13
CA PHE A 228 -14.33 -1.57 3.79
C PHE A 228 -13.11 -1.38 4.71
N SER A 229 -12.65 -2.43 5.37
CA SER A 229 -11.42 -2.38 6.19
C SER A 229 -10.17 -2.10 5.33
N ILE A 230 -10.07 -2.70 4.16
CA ILE A 230 -8.99 -2.46 3.20
C ILE A 230 -9.10 -1.06 2.60
N ALA A 231 -10.30 -0.59 2.27
CA ALA A 231 -10.55 0.76 1.79
C ALA A 231 -10.08 1.80 2.83
N LYS A 232 -10.51 1.66 4.09
CA LYS A 232 -10.10 2.53 5.21
C LYS A 232 -8.57 2.56 5.40
N LYS A 233 -7.89 1.42 5.24
CA LYS A 233 -6.42 1.34 5.32
C LYS A 233 -5.70 2.01 4.14
N ASN A 234 -6.33 2.06 2.97
CA ASN A 234 -5.77 2.66 1.75
C ASN A 234 -6.43 4.02 1.42
N SER A 235 -6.88 4.76 2.44
CA SER A 235 -7.49 6.08 2.25
C SER A 235 -6.46 7.08 1.67
N PRO A 236 -6.82 7.89 0.65
CA PRO A 236 -8.13 8.00 0.00
C PRO A 236 -8.42 6.87 -1.02
N SER A 237 -9.62 6.29 -0.94
CA SER A 237 -10.02 5.15 -1.76
C SER A 237 -11.45 5.29 -2.32
N ILE A 238 -11.67 4.80 -3.53
CA ILE A 238 -12.98 4.74 -4.19
C ILE A 238 -13.38 3.26 -4.32
N ILE A 239 -14.54 2.90 -3.76
CA ILE A 239 -15.16 1.59 -3.93
C ILE A 239 -16.17 1.70 -5.07
N PHE A 240 -15.92 1.02 -6.18
CA PHE A 240 -16.85 0.94 -7.30
C PHE A 240 -17.57 -0.40 -7.27
N MET A 241 -18.88 -0.35 -7.02
CA MET A 241 -19.76 -1.50 -7.07
C MET A 241 -20.48 -1.55 -8.42
N ASP A 242 -20.13 -2.53 -9.25
CA ASP A 242 -20.79 -2.80 -10.53
C ASP A 242 -21.99 -3.74 -10.30
N GLU A 243 -23.02 -3.67 -11.14
CA GLU A 243 -24.18 -4.60 -11.09
C GLU A 243 -24.84 -4.74 -9.69
N VAL A 244 -24.99 -3.63 -8.95
CA VAL A 244 -25.60 -3.64 -7.60
C VAL A 244 -27.07 -4.10 -7.59
N ASP A 245 -27.73 -4.09 -8.74
CA ASP A 245 -29.06 -4.65 -8.93
C ASP A 245 -29.10 -6.18 -8.72
N SER A 246 -27.98 -6.88 -8.91
CA SER A 246 -27.87 -8.32 -8.64
C SER A 246 -28.07 -8.69 -7.17
N ILE A 247 -27.69 -7.81 -6.24
CA ILE A 247 -27.88 -7.98 -4.78
C ILE A 247 -29.14 -7.29 -4.25
N GLY A 248 -29.71 -6.37 -5.03
CA GLY A 248 -30.83 -5.52 -4.66
C GLY A 248 -32.21 -6.10 -4.99
N SER A 249 -32.37 -7.43 -5.01
CA SER A 249 -33.66 -8.04 -5.32
C SER A 249 -34.74 -7.62 -4.31
N HIS A 250 -35.93 -7.30 -4.82
CA HIS A 250 -37.04 -6.83 -3.97
C HIS A 250 -37.39 -7.89 -2.91
N ARG A 251 -37.71 -7.44 -1.68
CA ARG A 251 -38.30 -8.30 -0.63
C ARG A 251 -39.60 -8.92 -1.14
N LYS A 252 -39.54 -10.04 -1.86
CA LYS A 252 -40.72 -10.83 -2.16
C LYS A 252 -41.15 -11.46 -0.85
N LYS A 253 -42.30 -11.03 -0.33
CA LYS A 253 -42.92 -11.51 0.92
C LYS A 253 -43.26 -13.01 0.92
N HIS A 254 -43.04 -13.69 -0.20
CA HIS A 254 -43.20 -15.12 -0.35
C HIS A 254 -41.99 -15.64 -1.11
N VAL A 255 -41.10 -16.34 -0.42
CA VAL A 255 -40.46 -17.58 -0.87
C VAL A 255 -39.51 -18.02 0.25
N SER A 256 -39.88 -19.15 0.84
CA SER A 256 -39.11 -19.98 1.74
C SER A 256 -37.92 -20.61 1.01
N SER A 257 -36.94 -19.79 0.60
CA SER A 257 -35.65 -20.28 0.09
C SER A 257 -34.52 -19.74 0.96
N THR A 258 -33.69 -20.65 1.47
CA THR A 258 -32.53 -20.31 2.32
C THR A 258 -31.53 -19.39 1.60
N GLY A 259 -31.48 -19.44 0.26
CA GLY A 259 -30.58 -18.63 -0.56
C GLY A 259 -30.91 -17.13 -0.57
N ASP A 260 -32.19 -16.77 -0.63
CA ASP A 260 -32.62 -15.35 -0.65
C ASP A 260 -32.30 -14.64 0.68
N SER A 261 -32.30 -15.39 1.79
CA SER A 261 -31.99 -14.85 3.11
C SER A 261 -30.53 -14.40 3.26
N GLU A 262 -29.60 -15.02 2.53
CA GLU A 262 -28.17 -14.70 2.62
C GLU A 262 -27.81 -13.45 1.81
N VAL A 263 -28.42 -13.28 0.63
CA VAL A 263 -28.28 -12.05 -0.17
C VAL A 263 -28.76 -10.85 0.63
N GLN A 264 -29.91 -10.98 1.30
CA GLN A 264 -30.47 -9.93 2.16
C GLN A 264 -29.55 -9.59 3.35
N ARG A 265 -28.95 -10.59 4.00
CA ARG A 265 -27.98 -10.36 5.08
C ARG A 265 -26.75 -9.59 4.61
N THR A 266 -26.22 -9.96 3.43
CA THR A 266 -25.07 -9.28 2.83
C THR A 266 -25.40 -7.83 2.47
N MET A 267 -26.60 -7.57 1.95
CA MET A 267 -27.10 -6.22 1.68
C MET A 267 -27.24 -5.40 2.96
N LEU A 268 -27.78 -5.96 4.04
CA LEU A 268 -27.89 -5.27 5.33
C LEU A 268 -26.51 -4.91 5.89
N GLU A 269 -25.54 -5.80 5.79
CA GLU A 269 -24.17 -5.50 6.22
C GLU A 269 -23.53 -4.38 5.38
N LEU A 270 -23.77 -4.37 4.06
CA LEU A 270 -23.33 -3.29 3.18
C LEU A 270 -23.93 -1.95 3.58
N LEU A 271 -25.24 -1.91 3.88
CA LEU A 271 -25.91 -0.70 4.35
C LEU A 271 -25.33 -0.22 5.69
N ASN A 272 -25.07 -1.14 6.62
CA ASN A 272 -24.43 -0.80 7.90
C ASN A 272 -23.03 -0.17 7.71
N GLN A 273 -22.23 -0.68 6.77
CA GLN A 273 -20.90 -0.12 6.48
C GLN A 273 -20.94 1.22 5.73
N LEU A 274 -22.01 1.51 4.99
CA LEU A 274 -22.19 2.79 4.29
C LEU A 274 -22.65 3.92 5.22
N ASP A 275 -23.49 3.60 6.21
CA ASP A 275 -24.04 4.60 7.15
C ASP A 275 -23.08 4.89 8.31
N GLY A 276 -22.44 3.84 8.84
CA GLY A 276 -21.53 3.91 10.00
C GLY A 276 -20.08 4.32 9.73
#